data_AF-A0A3D3AC88-F1
#
_entry.id   AF-A0A3D3AC88-F1
#
_cell.length_a   1.000
_cell.length_b   1.000
_cell.length_c   1.000
_cell.angle_alpha   90.00
_cell.angle_beta   90.00
_cell.angle_gamma   90.00
#
_symmetry.space_group_name_H-M   'P 1'
#
loop_
_entity.id
_entity.type
_entity.pdbx_description
1 polymer ?
#
loop_
_entity_poly.entity_id
_entity_poly.type
_entity_poly.pdbx_seq_one_letter_code
_entity_poly.pdbx_strand_id
1 'polypeptide(L)'
;MMKRAPITLCLLALLALLAPPMARANVLVTDLSKDQISIRGDFAGETLLLFGAIDPAPHGVIDGVVVILRGPGENITLRKKQKTLGIWVNQAAYPMGP
;
A
#
# COMPACT_ATOMS: atom_id res chain seq x y z
N MET A 1 48.79 -19.62 -10.14
CA MET A 1 47.75 -18.79 -9.50
C MET A 1 46.83 -18.12 -10.55
N MET A 2 46.32 -18.85 -11.56
CA MET A 2 45.57 -18.25 -12.69
C MET A 2 44.63 -19.29 -13.33
N LYS A 3 43.74 -19.93 -12.56
CA LYS A 3 42.73 -20.86 -13.13
C LYS A 3 41.33 -20.72 -12.53
N ARG A 4 41.15 -19.89 -11.49
CA ARG A 4 39.85 -19.70 -10.82
C ARG A 4 38.98 -18.63 -11.50
N ALA A 5 39.60 -17.61 -12.10
CA ALA A 5 38.91 -16.55 -12.82
C ALA A 5 37.93 -17.02 -13.91
N PRO A 6 38.27 -17.99 -14.79
CA PRO A 6 37.31 -18.45 -15.81
C PRO A 6 36.15 -19.23 -15.20
N ILE A 7 36.38 -19.99 -14.12
CA ILE A 7 35.34 -20.75 -13.43
C ILE A 7 34.38 -19.81 -12.72
N THR A 8 34.90 -18.79 -12.04
CA THR A 8 34.07 -17.78 -11.38
C THR A 8 33.25 -16.98 -12.39
N LEU A 9 33.82 -16.65 -13.56
CA LEU A 9 33.10 -15.95 -14.62
C LEU A 9 31.98 -16.80 -15.24
N CYS A 10 32.26 -18.09 -15.51
CA CYS A 10 31.23 -19.03 -15.98
C CYS A 10 30.12 -19.23 -14.95
N LEU A 11 30.46 -19.30 -13.66
CA LEU A 11 29.48 -19.45 -12.60
C LEU A 11 28.58 -18.22 -12.47
N LEU A 12 29.16 -17.01 -12.58
CA LEU A 12 28.40 -15.76 -12.61
C LEU A 12 27.49 -15.66 -13.84
N ALA A 13 27.98 -16.06 -15.02
CA ALA A 13 27.19 -16.08 -16.23
C ALA A 13 26.02 -17.09 -16.13
N LEU A 14 26.26 -18.26 -15.54
CA LEU A 14 25.23 -19.26 -15.29
C LEU A 14 24.18 -18.74 -14.29
N LEU A 15 24.62 -18.08 -13.20
CA LEU A 15 23.72 -17.47 -12.22
C LEU A 15 22.85 -16.37 -12.84
N ALA A 16 23.43 -15.56 -13.74
CA ALA A 16 22.70 -14.52 -14.46
C ALA A 16 21.66 -15.10 -15.44
N LEU A 17 21.95 -16.25 -16.06
CA LEU A 17 20.99 -16.97 -16.92
C LEU A 17 19.84 -17.61 -16.12
N LEU A 18 20.10 -18.02 -14.88
CA LEU A 18 19.11 -18.61 -13.97
C LEU A 18 18.30 -17.55 -13.20
N ALA A 19 18.59 -16.26 -13.40
CA ALA A 19 17.83 -15.20 -12.76
C ALA A 19 16.39 -15.19 -13.30
N PRO A 20 15.36 -15.18 -12.43
CA PRO A 20 13.98 -15.09 -12.88
C PRO A 20 13.77 -13.77 -13.65
N PRO A 21 12.89 -13.76 -14.67
CA PRO A 21 12.56 -12.52 -15.36
C PRO A 21 12.01 -11.51 -14.35
N MET A 22 12.44 -10.25 -14.47
CA MET A 22 11.86 -9.17 -13.68
C MET A 22 10.36 -9.12 -13.93
N ALA A 23 9.58 -9.32 -12.87
CA ALA A 23 8.14 -9.10 -12.92
C ALA A 23 7.90 -7.62 -13.29
N ARG A 24 7.17 -7.40 -14.37
CA ARG A 24 6.75 -6.08 -14.81
C ARG A 24 5.23 -6.02 -14.68
N ALA A 25 4.75 -5.00 -13.97
CA ALA A 25 3.32 -4.81 -13.76
C ALA A 25 2.69 -4.10 -14.98
N ASN A 26 1.44 -4.44 -15.28
CA ASN A 26 0.64 -3.68 -16.24
C ASN A 26 0.46 -2.24 -15.75
N VAL A 27 0.36 -1.30 -16.69
CA VAL A 27 0.10 0.09 -16.37
C VAL A 27 -1.38 0.24 -16.03
N LEU A 28 -1.65 0.67 -14.81
CA LEU A 28 -2.98 0.98 -14.32
C LEU A 28 -3.17 2.51 -14.37
N VAL A 29 -4.10 2.98 -15.20
CA VAL A 29 -4.53 4.37 -15.19
C VAL A 29 -5.84 4.43 -14.42
N THR A 30 -5.81 5.04 -13.23
CA THR A 30 -6.96 5.12 -12.33
C THR A 30 -7.09 6.49 -11.71
N ASP A 31 -8.32 6.82 -11.32
CA ASP A 31 -8.66 8.00 -10.55
C ASP A 31 -9.78 7.68 -9.54
N LEU A 32 -9.95 8.55 -8.56
CA LEU A 32 -10.96 8.45 -7.51
C LEU A 32 -12.04 9.52 -7.71
N SER A 33 -13.27 9.21 -7.30
CA SER A 33 -14.36 10.20 -7.25
C SER A 33 -14.06 11.39 -6.34
N LYS A 34 -13.17 11.20 -5.36
CA LYS A 34 -12.72 12.20 -4.40
C LYS A 34 -11.24 11.97 -4.12
N ASP A 35 -10.45 13.03 -4.27
CA ASP A 35 -9.03 13.08 -3.93
C ASP A 35 -8.81 13.41 -2.44
N GLN A 36 -9.76 14.10 -1.81
CA GLN A 36 -9.71 14.48 -0.40
C GLN A 36 -10.98 14.12 0.37
N ILE A 37 -10.81 13.51 1.54
CA ILE A 37 -11.89 13.25 2.51
C ILE A 37 -11.58 14.00 3.80
N SER A 38 -12.47 14.91 4.20
CA SER A 38 -12.35 15.65 5.44
C SER A 38 -13.03 14.90 6.58
N ILE A 39 -12.25 14.36 7.52
CA ILE A 39 -12.77 13.73 8.74
C ILE A 39 -12.99 14.80 9.82
N ARG A 40 -14.25 15.13 10.09
CA ARG A 40 -14.69 16.10 11.12
C ARG A 40 -15.59 15.43 12.15
N GLY A 41 -16.03 16.18 13.16
CA GLY A 41 -16.79 15.63 14.30
C GLY A 41 -18.13 14.97 13.93
N ASP A 42 -18.64 15.26 12.75
CA ASP A 42 -19.86 14.72 12.15
C ASP A 42 -19.59 13.68 11.04
N PHE A 43 -18.35 13.24 10.89
CA PHE A 43 -17.98 12.26 9.87
C PHE A 43 -18.63 10.90 10.16
N ALA A 44 -19.55 10.48 9.27
CA ALA A 44 -20.28 9.21 9.36
C ALA A 44 -19.70 8.10 8.45
N GLY A 45 -18.57 8.37 7.80
CA GLY A 45 -18.03 7.53 6.73
C GLY A 45 -18.18 8.19 5.36
N GLU A 46 -17.45 7.68 4.37
CA GLU A 46 -17.48 8.17 3.00
C GLU A 46 -17.39 6.99 2.03
N THR A 47 -18.11 7.07 0.91
CA THR A 47 -18.05 6.07 -0.16
C THR A 47 -17.14 6.58 -1.26
N LEU A 48 -16.06 5.85 -1.51
CA LEU A 48 -15.13 6.15 -2.60
C LEU A 48 -15.43 5.28 -3.81
N LEU A 49 -15.55 5.90 -4.98
CA LEU A 49 -15.59 5.20 -6.25
C LEU A 49 -14.21 5.29 -6.91
N LEU A 50 -13.62 4.13 -7.18
CA LEU A 50 -12.38 4.00 -7.97
C LEU A 50 -12.78 3.64 -9.41
N PHE A 51 -12.28 4.40 -10.37
CA PHE A 51 -12.45 4.13 -11.79
C PHE A 51 -11.09 4.12 -12.49
N GLY A 52 -11.01 3.38 -13.59
CA GLY A 52 -9.79 3.30 -14.37
C GLY A 52 -9.89 2.32 -15.50
N ALA A 53 -8.80 2.23 -16.23
CA ALA A 53 -8.58 1.27 -17.29
C ALA A 53 -7.20 0.66 -17.12
N ILE A 54 -7.08 -0.58 -17.56
CA ILE A 54 -5.81 -1.30 -17.52
C ILE A 54 -5.40 -1.54 -18.96
N ASP A 55 -4.18 -1.14 -19.29
CA ASP A 55 -3.58 -1.53 -20.56
C ASP A 55 -2.93 -2.91 -20.36
N PRO A 56 -3.46 -3.99 -20.98
CA PRO A 56 -2.86 -5.31 -20.88
C PRO A 56 -1.52 -5.41 -21.64
N ALA A 57 -1.17 -4.41 -22.46
CA ALA A 57 0.15 -4.34 -23.07
C ALA A 57 1.19 -3.84 -22.06
N PRO A 58 2.39 -4.44 -21.98
CA PRO A 58 2.93 -5.54 -22.79
C PRO A 58 2.86 -6.95 -22.16
N HIS A 59 2.22 -7.15 -21.01
CA HIS A 59 2.37 -8.39 -20.21
C HIS A 59 1.20 -9.37 -20.26
N GLY A 60 0.14 -9.07 -21.01
CA GLY A 60 -0.95 -10.02 -21.28
C GLY A 60 -2.07 -9.99 -20.24
N VAL A 61 -2.65 -11.17 -19.98
CA VAL A 61 -3.91 -11.33 -19.22
C VAL A 61 -3.82 -10.71 -17.83
N ILE A 62 -4.92 -10.09 -17.41
CA ILE A 62 -5.01 -9.41 -16.13
C ILE A 62 -5.75 -10.28 -15.14
N ASP A 63 -5.04 -10.71 -14.10
CA ASP A 63 -5.57 -11.65 -13.11
C ASP A 63 -6.40 -10.96 -12.01
N GLY A 64 -6.25 -9.65 -11.85
CA GLY A 64 -7.04 -8.86 -10.90
C GLY A 64 -6.47 -7.48 -10.60
N VAL A 65 -7.23 -6.72 -9.81
CA VAL A 65 -6.82 -5.41 -9.28
C VAL A 65 -6.77 -5.50 -7.76
N VAL A 66 -5.65 -5.05 -7.17
CA VAL A 66 -5.48 -4.99 -5.72
C VAL A 66 -5.53 -3.52 -5.30
N VAL A 67 -6.42 -3.20 -4.35
CA VAL A 67 -6.54 -1.87 -3.78
C VAL A 67 -6.15 -1.94 -2.30
N ILE A 68 -5.20 -1.10 -1.88
CA ILE A 68 -4.74 -1.04 -0.49
C ILE A 68 -5.20 0.29 0.10
N LEU A 69 -6.11 0.23 1.06
CA LEU A 69 -6.46 1.37 1.90
C LEU A 69 -5.52 1.40 3.10
N ARG A 70 -4.70 2.44 3.24
CA ARG A 70 -3.79 2.60 4.38
C ARG A 70 -4.14 3.87 5.15
N GLY A 71 -4.39 3.71 6.44
CA GLY A 71 -4.55 4.83 7.37
C GLY A 71 -3.22 5.50 7.72
N PRO A 72 -3.23 6.54 8.55
CA PRO A 72 -2.02 7.22 9.00
C PRO A 72 -1.05 6.24 9.67
N GLY A 73 0.20 6.21 9.20
CA GLY A 73 1.27 5.37 9.77
C GLY A 73 1.89 5.98 11.03
N GLU A 74 1.06 6.55 11.89
CA GLU A 74 1.47 7.32 13.07
C GLU A 74 0.80 6.78 14.32
N ASN A 75 1.49 6.96 15.45
CA ASN A 75 0.93 6.64 16.76
C ASN A 75 -0.08 7.70 17.15
N ILE A 76 -1.37 7.36 17.06
CA ILE A 76 -2.48 8.20 17.48
C ILE A 76 -3.07 7.66 18.78
N THR A 77 -3.61 8.54 19.63
CA THR A 77 -4.35 8.12 20.82
C THR A 77 -5.82 8.44 20.65
N LEU A 78 -6.66 7.41 20.54
CA LEU A 78 -8.10 7.56 20.49
C LEU A 78 -8.65 7.77 21.90
N ARG A 79 -9.54 8.76 22.08
CA ARG A 79 -10.22 9.01 23.35
C ARG A 79 -11.70 9.22 23.11
N LYS A 80 -12.54 8.46 23.82
CA LYS A 80 -13.98 8.69 23.86
C LYS A 80 -14.29 9.77 24.89
N LYS A 81 -14.98 10.84 24.49
CA LYS A 81 -15.53 11.81 25.44
C LYS A 81 -16.78 11.24 26.11
N GLN A 82 -16.89 11.42 27.42
CA GLN A 82 -18.09 11.09 28.19
C GLN A 82 -18.45 12.28 29.07
N LYS A 83 -19.75 12.44 29.31
CA LYS A 83 -20.27 13.47 30.20
C LYS A 83 -20.18 12.97 31.64
N THR A 84 -19.39 13.65 32.48
CA THR A 84 -19.21 13.35 33.90
C THR A 84 -19.59 14.59 34.68
N LEU A 85 -20.55 14.49 35.60
CA LEU A 85 -21.02 15.64 36.40
C LEU A 85 -21.37 16.88 35.55
N GLY A 86 -21.94 16.67 34.36
CA GLY A 86 -22.37 17.75 33.46
C GLY A 86 -21.29 18.30 32.50
N ILE A 87 -20.01 17.98 32.69
CA ILE A 87 -18.91 18.41 31.81
C ILE A 87 -18.39 17.26 30.92
N TRP A 88 -17.86 17.60 29.75
CA TRP A 88 -17.25 16.62 28.86
C TRP A 88 -15.81 16.35 29.27
N VAL A 89 -15.50 15.09 29.56
CA VAL A 89 -14.17 14.66 29.95
C VAL A 89 -13.68 13.58 28.97
N ASN A 90 -12.42 13.68 28.56
CA ASN A 90 -11.76 12.61 27.81
C ASN A 90 -11.60 11.40 28.74
N GLN A 91 -12.19 10.26 28.39
CA GLN A 91 -12.02 9.02 29.14
C GLN A 91 -10.70 8.31 28.75
N ALA A 92 -10.68 6.99 28.94
CA ALA A 92 -9.58 6.09 28.62
C ALA A 92 -8.90 6.43 27.29
N ALA A 93 -7.56 6.37 27.33
CA ALA A 93 -6.70 6.45 26.17
C ALA A 93 -6.61 5.08 25.52
N TYR A 94 -6.90 5.01 24.23
CA TYR A 94 -6.63 3.83 23.43
C TYR A 94 -5.52 4.17 22.43
N PRO A 95 -4.28 3.74 22.67
CA PRO A 95 -3.20 3.94 21.70
C PRO A 95 -3.49 3.10 20.45
N MET A 96 -3.26 3.70 19.29
CA MET A 96 -3.48 3.13 17.96
C MET A 96 -2.26 3.48 17.11
N GLY A 97 -1.71 2.51 16.42
CA GLY A 97 -0.46 2.66 15.66
C GLY A 97 0.16 1.29 15.42
N PRO A 98 1.19 1.21 14.56
CA PRO A 98 1.95 -0.02 14.34
C PRO A 98 2.75 -0.46 15.58
#